data_AF-A0A8J4W6E2-F1
#
_entry.id   AF-A0A8J4W6E2-F1
#
_cell.length_a   1.000
_cell.length_b   1.000
_cell.length_c   1.000
_cell.angle_alpha   90.00
_cell.angle_beta   90.00
_cell.angle_gamma   90.00
#
_symmetry.space_group_name_H-M   'P 1'
#
loop_
_entity.id
_entity.type
_entity.pdbx_description
1 polymer ?
#
loop_
_entity_poly.entity_id
_entity_poly.type
_entity_poly.pdbx_seq_one_letter_code
_entity_poly.pdbx_strand_id
1 'polypeptide(L)' 'PRKVFLSNVYAVDPLVSVVTVNKNYGDQAKFSNIYVKTSDGKNDVKVCQWSQGSKTPSNLGDGPSGTLCQYSESDVHINE' A
#
# COMPACT_ATOMS: atom_id res chain seq x y z
N PRO A 1 -12.43 6.68 10.48
CA PRO A 1 -11.34 5.78 10.03
C PRO A 1 -11.85 4.49 9.40
N ARG A 2 -11.47 4.27 8.14
CA ARG A 2 -11.64 3.00 7.42
C ARG A 2 -10.44 2.10 7.72
N LYS A 3 -10.67 0.79 7.81
CA LYS A 3 -9.61 -0.19 8.07
C LYS A 3 -9.66 -1.28 7.02
N VAL A 4 -8.49 -1.62 6.46
CA VAL A 4 -8.34 -2.68 5.46
C VAL A 4 -7.27 -3.65 5.94
N PHE A 5 -7.54 -4.95 5.79
CA PHE A 5 -6.62 -6.03 6.13
C PHE A 5 -6.45 -6.91 4.90
N LEU A 6 -5.22 -7.01 4.39
CA LEU A 6 -4.88 -7.87 3.26
C LEU A 6 -4.04 -9.03 3.77
N SER A 7 -4.37 -10.23 3.32
CA SER A 7 -3.60 -11.43 3.60
C SER A 7 -3.60 -12.34 2.37
N ASN A 8 -2.44 -12.86 2.00
CA ASN A 8 -2.27 -13.81 0.88
C ASN A 8 -2.80 -13.27 -0.45
N VAL A 9 -2.37 -12.06 -0.82
CA VAL A 9 -2.79 -11.39 -2.05
C VAL A 9 -1.66 -11.42 -3.08
N TYR A 10 -2.00 -11.71 -4.33
CA TYR A 10 -1.11 -11.58 -5.48
C TYR A 10 -1.61 -10.44 -6.38
N ALA A 11 -0.93 -9.28 -6.34
CA ALA A 11 -1.25 -8.12 -7.15
C ALA A 11 -0.39 -8.09 -8.42
N VAL A 12 -1.00 -7.80 -9.56
CA VAL A 12 -0.31 -7.75 -10.86
C VAL A 12 -0.44 -6.34 -11.43
N ASP A 13 0.69 -5.76 -11.82
CA ASP A 13 0.81 -4.44 -12.47
C ASP A 13 -0.05 -3.34 -11.82
N PRO A 14 0.10 -3.07 -10.50
CA PRO A 14 -0.63 -2.00 -9.85
C PRO A 14 -0.23 -0.63 -10.43
N LEU A 15 -1.21 0.12 -10.92
CA LEU A 15 -0.98 1.40 -11.60
C LEU A 15 -0.66 2.57 -10.66
N VAL A 16 -1.14 2.52 -9.41
CA VAL A 16 -1.01 3.61 -8.43
C VAL A 16 -0.40 3.09 -7.13
N SER A 17 -1.08 2.13 -6.51
CA SER A 17 -0.64 1.46 -5.29
C SER A 17 -1.49 0.20 -5.07
N VAL A 18 -1.06 -0.74 -4.22
CA VAL A 18 -1.93 -1.85 -3.79
C VAL A 18 -3.05 -1.32 -2.88
N VAL A 19 -2.71 -0.42 -1.92
CA VAL A 19 -3.69 0.29 -1.09
C VAL A 19 -3.31 1.76 -0.96
N THR A 20 -4.30 2.65 -0.97
CA THR A 20 -4.13 4.04 -0.54
C THR A 20 -5.00 4.32 0.69
N VAL A 21 -4.42 4.93 1.73
CA VAL A 21 -5.11 5.34 2.97
C VAL A 21 -5.11 6.86 3.14
N ASN A 22 -6.18 7.45 3.68
CA ASN A 22 -6.21 8.89 3.99
C ASN A 22 -5.69 9.17 5.41
N LYS A 23 -4.54 9.85 5.51
CA LYS A 23 -3.89 10.18 6.79
C LYS A 23 -4.76 11.03 7.71
N ASN A 24 -5.38 12.07 7.15
CA ASN A 24 -6.24 13.00 7.90
C ASN A 24 -7.58 12.39 8.36
N TYR A 25 -8.00 11.25 7.80
CA TYR A 25 -9.20 10.53 8.24
C TYR A 25 -8.87 9.37 9.20
N GLY A 26 -7.58 9.16 9.48
CA GLY A 26 -7.09 8.08 10.34
C GLY A 26 -7.31 6.69 9.73
N ASP A 27 -7.35 6.59 8.40
CA ASP A 27 -7.50 5.31 7.71
C ASP A 27 -6.25 4.43 7.94
N GLN A 28 -6.45 3.12 7.97
CA GLN A 28 -5.40 2.16 8.31
C GLN A 28 -5.42 0.96 7.36
N ALA A 29 -4.24 0.47 7.01
CA ALA A 29 -4.04 -0.75 6.26
C ALA A 29 -3.06 -1.66 6.98
N LYS A 30 -3.34 -2.96 7.04
CA LYS A 30 -2.42 -3.99 7.52
C LYS A 30 -2.26 -5.07 6.46
N PHE A 31 -1.01 -5.51 6.27
CA PHE A 31 -0.64 -6.46 5.23
C PHE A 31 0.04 -7.67 5.86
N SER A 32 -0.11 -8.82 5.21
CA SER A 32 0.62 -10.04 5.53
C SER A 32 0.69 -10.93 4.30
N ASN A 33 1.89 -11.39 3.95
CA ASN A 33 2.11 -12.28 2.81
C ASN A 33 1.52 -11.73 1.49
N ILE A 34 2.03 -10.58 1.06
CA ILE A 34 1.60 -9.91 -0.17
C ILE A 34 2.66 -10.10 -1.24
N TYR A 35 2.24 -10.56 -2.40
CA TYR A 35 3.09 -10.65 -3.58
C TYR A 35 2.65 -9.62 -4.61
N VAL A 36 3.64 -9.00 -5.25
CA VAL A 36 3.44 -8.02 -6.29
C VAL A 36 4.29 -8.41 -7.49
N LYS A 37 3.66 -8.51 -8.65
CA LYS A 37 4.33 -8.75 -9.93
C LYS A 37 4.26 -7.51 -10.80
N THR A 38 5.40 -7.13 -11.38
CA THR A 38 5.45 -6.12 -12.44
C THR A 38 5.94 -6.74 -13.75
N SER A 39 5.31 -6.33 -14.84
CA SER A 39 5.66 -6.75 -16.20
C SER A 39 6.95 -6.12 -16.70
N ASP A 40 7.31 -4.94 -16.18
CA ASP A 40 8.58 -4.26 -16.52
C ASP A 40 9.76 -4.69 -15.63
N GLY A 41 9.52 -5.58 -14.66
CA GLY A 41 10.54 -6.13 -13.77
C GLY A 41 11.07 -5.16 -12.72
N LYS A 42 10.49 -3.95 -12.60
CA LYS A 42 10.93 -2.98 -11.59
C LYS A 42 10.27 -3.22 -10.24
N ASN A 43 10.99 -2.86 -9.18
CA ASN A 43 10.54 -2.98 -7.79
C ASN A 43 10.04 -1.65 -7.20
N ASP A 44 9.87 -0.60 -8.00
CA ASP A 44 9.43 0.73 -7.58
C ASP A 44 7.90 0.82 -7.38
N VAL A 45 7.31 -0.22 -6.80
CA VAL A 45 5.87 -0.31 -6.54
C VAL A 45 5.51 0.32 -5.19
N LYS A 46 4.49 1.18 -5.20
CA LYS A 46 3.89 1.71 -3.97
C LYS A 46 2.92 0.70 -3.38
N VAL A 47 3.37 -0.06 -2.40
CA VAL A 47 2.51 -1.09 -1.78
C VAL A 47 1.39 -0.42 -0.96
N CYS A 48 1.75 0.51 -0.10
CA CYS A 48 0.80 1.33 0.64
C CYS A 48 1.13 2.82 0.47
N GLN A 49 0.20 3.59 -0.10
CA GLN A 49 0.32 5.04 -0.24
C GLN A 49 -0.54 5.74 0.82
N TRP A 50 -0.07 6.86 1.38
CA TRP A 50 -0.88 7.70 2.26
C TRP A 50 -1.14 9.08 1.64
N SER A 51 -2.40 9.51 1.71
CA SER A 51 -2.90 10.74 1.09
C SER A 51 -3.47 11.73 2.11
N GLN A 52 -3.61 12.98 1.69
CA GLN A 52 -4.54 13.93 2.29
C GLN A 52 -5.91 13.73 1.63
N GLY A 53 -6.85 13.13 2.36
CA GLY A 53 -8.21 12.91 1.89
C GLY A 53 -8.98 14.23 1.76
N SER A 54 -9.60 14.44 0.59
CA SER A 54 -10.51 15.56 0.30
C SER A 54 -11.33 15.24 -0.97
N LYS A 55 -12.08 16.22 -1.51
CA LYS A 55 -12.69 16.09 -2.86
C LYS A 55 -11.65 15.99 -3.98
N THR A 56 -10.45 16.54 -3.75
CA THR A 56 -9.29 16.52 -4.66
C THR A 56 -8.07 16.06 -3.86
N PRO A 57 -7.92 14.75 -3.62
CA PRO A 57 -6.90 14.22 -2.72
C PRO A 57 -5.49 14.48 -3.25
N SER A 58 -4.53 14.64 -2.34
CA SER A 58 -3.10 14.77 -2.68
C SER A 58 -2.28 13.65 -2.06
N ASN A 59 -1.22 13.23 -2.74
CA ASN A 59 -0.27 12.25 -2.21
C ASN A 59 0.64 12.92 -1.16
N LEU A 60 0.89 12.23 -0.06
CA LEU A 60 1.78 12.66 1.01
C LEU A 60 2.97 11.70 1.20
N GLY A 61 2.99 10.53 0.54
CA GLY A 61 4.07 9.54 0.58
C GLY A 61 3.57 8.10 0.50
N ASP A 62 4.49 7.15 0.62
CA ASP A 62 4.24 5.71 0.52
C ASP A 62 5.26 4.89 1.32
N GLY A 63 4.91 3.63 1.60
CA GLY A 63 5.72 2.67 2.35
C GLY A 63 5.05 2.18 3.64
N PRO A 64 5.81 1.54 4.54
CA PRO A 64 5.40 1.32 5.92
C PRO A 64 5.28 2.64 6.70
N SER A 65 4.24 2.79 7.51
CA SER A 65 4.06 3.99 8.34
C SER A 65 3.14 3.73 9.52
N GLY A 66 3.74 3.53 10.70
CA GLY A 66 3.05 3.44 11.99
C GLY A 66 1.70 2.72 11.91
N THR A 67 0.62 3.43 12.21
CA THR A 67 -0.75 2.90 12.15
C THR A 67 -1.42 3.02 10.77
N LEU A 68 -0.89 3.84 9.86
CA LEU A 68 -1.44 4.08 8.52
C LEU A 68 -1.24 2.87 7.60
N CYS A 69 0.00 2.37 7.56
CA CYS A 69 0.42 1.27 6.70
C CYS A 69 1.28 0.32 7.52
N GLN A 70 0.68 -0.78 7.98
CA GLN A 70 1.23 -1.71 8.95
C GLN A 70 1.74 -2.96 8.24
N TYR A 71 3.03 -2.97 7.92
CA TYR A 71 3.74 -4.11 7.36
C TYR A 71 5.26 -3.94 7.52
N SER A 72 5.99 -5.03 7.36
CA SER A 72 7.45 -5.09 7.30
C SER A 72 7.92 -5.51 5.91
N GLU A 73 9.23 -5.44 5.65
CA GLU A 73 9.80 -5.94 4.39
C GLU A 73 9.48 -7.43 4.17
N SER A 74 9.40 -8.24 5.23
CA SER A 74 9.06 -9.67 5.11
C SER A 74 7.58 -9.96 4.79
N ASP A 75 6.70 -8.95 4.87
CA ASP A 75 5.28 -9.13 4.53
C ASP A 75 5.00 -8.89 3.04
N VAL A 76 5.98 -8.39 2.29
CA VAL A 76 5.79 -7.92 0.92
C VAL A 76 6.92 -8.37 0.01
N HIS A 77 6.54 -9.06 -1.06
CA HIS A 77 7.43 -9.70 -2.02
C HIS A 77 7.20 -9.09 -3.40
N ILE A 78 8.17 -8.33 -3.92
CA ILE A 78 8.05 -7.69 -5.23
C ILE A 78 8.94 -8.41 -6.22
N ASN A 79 8.33 -9.02 -7.24
CA ASN A 79 8.99 -9.85 -8.26
C ASN A 79 9.76 -11.07 -7.74
N GLU A 80 9.48 -11.51 -6.52
CA GLU A 80 9.95 -12.78 -5.95
C GLU A 80 9.01 -13.94 -6.30
#